data_AF-I1BQ69-F1
#
_entry.id   AF-I1BQ69-F1
#
_cell.length_a   1.000
_cell.length_b   1.000
_cell.length_c   1.000
_cell.angle_alpha   90.00
_cell.angle_beta   90.00
_cell.angle_gamma   90.00
#
_symmetry.space_group_name_H-M   'P 1'
#
loop_
_entity.id
_entity.type
_entity.pdbx_description
1 polymer ?
#
loop_
_entity_poly.entity_id
_entity_poly.type
_entity_poly.pdbx_seq_one_letter_code
_entity_poly.pdbx_strand_id
1 'polypeptide(L)'
;MVKSSTPIWVLIFSFLFGFEKPRFLLIVIIVIMVTGVVLTVEGETKFDGIGFSLVLTASIISGLRWSMTQLLLQHEQLGIDNPIATLYYLSPVMFITMLTLSLTFESPFEQFQHSKHFDTLSHVIESLGLMSIGGLLAFAMTLAELSLIKNTNTVTLSVAGISKEIVIITLSVIIYGDVLTHKNLLGLFVSIIGIIAYNYYKLSKNQENNQYQMIPLHSNTHSTPSVMTGRNLED
;
A
#
# COMPACT_ATOMS: atom_id res chain seq x y z
N MET A 1 16.10 -10.86 1.10
CA MET A 1 15.47 -10.77 -0.25
C MET A 1 14.03 -11.21 -0.36
N VAL A 2 13.61 -12.22 0.39
CA VAL A 2 12.23 -12.72 0.35
C VAL A 2 11.18 -11.64 0.64
N LYS A 3 11.50 -10.63 1.47
CA LYS A 3 10.57 -9.54 1.80
C LYS A 3 10.10 -8.74 0.58
N SER A 4 10.94 -8.57 -0.43
CA SER A 4 10.59 -7.87 -1.68
C SER A 4 9.55 -8.61 -2.53
N SER A 5 9.20 -9.85 -2.18
CA SER A 5 8.10 -10.61 -2.80
C SER A 5 6.71 -10.24 -2.26
N THR A 6 6.61 -9.35 -1.27
CA THR A 6 5.33 -8.91 -0.69
C THR A 6 4.29 -8.45 -1.73
N PRO A 7 4.64 -7.73 -2.82
CA PRO A 7 3.69 -7.36 -3.87
C PRO A 7 3.05 -8.56 -4.59
N ILE A 8 3.75 -9.70 -4.68
CA ILE A 8 3.20 -10.94 -5.26
C ILE A 8 2.08 -11.46 -4.36
N TRP A 9 2.33 -11.53 -3.06
CA TRP A 9 1.33 -11.99 -2.08
C TRP A 9 0.12 -11.06 -2.04
N VAL A 10 0.35 -9.75 -2.09
CA VAL A 10 -0.71 -8.76 -2.23
C VAL A 10 -1.57 -9.03 -3.47
N LEU A 11 -0.96 -9.29 -4.63
CA LEU A 11 -1.69 -9.55 -5.86
C LEU A 11 -2.54 -10.83 -5.75
N ILE A 12 -1.96 -11.89 -5.19
CA ILE A 12 -2.66 -13.17 -4.97
C ILE A 12 -3.89 -12.96 -4.07
N PHE A 13 -3.73 -12.29 -2.93
CA PHE A 13 -4.86 -12.01 -2.05
C PHE A 13 -5.87 -11.06 -2.69
N SER A 14 -5.42 -10.10 -3.49
CA SER A 14 -6.32 -9.21 -4.25
C SER A 14 -7.21 -9.98 -5.23
N PHE A 15 -6.70 -11.03 -5.86
CA PHE A 15 -7.49 -11.94 -6.69
C PHE A 15 -8.39 -12.87 -5.85
N LEU A 16 -7.87 -13.41 -4.73
CA LEU A 16 -8.62 -14.31 -3.85
C LEU A 16 -9.86 -13.63 -3.25
N PHE A 17 -9.74 -12.38 -2.82
CA PHE A 17 -10.86 -11.57 -2.31
C PHE A 17 -11.70 -10.91 -3.42
N GLY A 18 -11.35 -11.12 -4.70
CA GLY A 18 -12.13 -10.62 -5.83
C GLY A 18 -12.03 -9.11 -6.09
N PHE A 19 -11.05 -8.41 -5.51
CA PHE A 19 -10.87 -6.96 -5.70
C PHE A 19 -10.34 -6.60 -7.09
N GLU A 20 -9.58 -7.50 -7.72
CA GLU A 20 -9.01 -7.33 -9.06
C GLU A 20 -9.40 -8.52 -9.94
N LYS A 21 -9.79 -8.27 -11.19
CA LYS A 21 -9.98 -9.35 -12.18
C LYS A 21 -8.60 -9.83 -12.65
N PRO A 22 -8.32 -11.14 -12.69
CA PRO A 22 -7.04 -11.65 -13.16
C PRO A 22 -6.88 -11.32 -14.65
N ARG A 23 -6.06 -10.31 -14.94
CA ARG A 23 -5.61 -9.96 -16.30
C ARG A 23 -4.14 -10.34 -16.41
N PHE A 24 -3.78 -11.11 -17.43
CA PHE A 24 -2.40 -11.55 -17.68
C PHE A 24 -1.39 -10.40 -17.69
N LEU A 25 -1.79 -9.25 -18.27
CA LEU A 25 -0.94 -8.05 -18.31
C LEU A 25 -0.57 -7.52 -16.92
N LEU A 26 -1.51 -7.52 -15.97
CA LEU A 26 -1.25 -7.08 -14.59
C LEU A 26 -0.25 -8.00 -13.89
N ILE A 27 -0.39 -9.32 -14.08
CA ILE A 27 0.51 -10.32 -13.50
C ILE A 27 1.93 -10.12 -14.04
N VAL A 28 2.08 -9.96 -15.36
CA VAL A 28 3.38 -9.71 -16.00
C VAL A 28 4.04 -8.45 -15.46
N ILE A 29 3.29 -7.36 -15.34
CA ILE A 29 3.78 -6.07 -14.80
C ILE A 29 4.32 -6.23 -13.37
N ILE A 30 3.59 -6.94 -12.50
CA ILE A 30 4.01 -7.16 -11.10
C ILE A 30 5.24 -8.08 -11.03
N VAL A 31 5.31 -9.13 -11.86
CA VAL A 31 6.47 -10.01 -11.93
C VAL A 31 7.72 -9.24 -12.38
N ILE A 32 7.60 -8.36 -13.37
CA ILE A 32 8.70 -7.49 -13.83
C ILE A 32 9.17 -6.57 -12.69
N MET A 33 8.26 -5.92 -11.98
CA MET A 33 8.62 -5.05 -10.84
C MET A 33 9.37 -5.81 -9.74
N VAL A 34 8.87 -6.98 -9.34
CA VAL A 34 9.50 -7.80 -8.30
C VAL A 34 10.86 -8.31 -8.76
N THR A 35 10.98 -8.72 -10.02
CA THR A 35 12.28 -9.14 -10.60
C THR A 35 13.29 -8.00 -10.55
N GLY A 36 12.89 -6.77 -10.91
CA GLY A 36 13.76 -5.59 -10.81
C GLY A 36 14.27 -5.35 -9.40
N VAL A 37 13.39 -5.43 -8.39
CA VAL A 37 13.76 -5.25 -6.97
C VAL A 37 14.63 -6.40 -6.45
N VAL A 38 14.44 -7.63 -6.94
CA VAL A 38 15.33 -8.76 -6.56
C VAL A 38 16.72 -8.58 -7.15
N LEU A 39 16.81 -8.07 -8.39
CA LEU A 39 18.09 -7.80 -9.06
C LEU A 39 18.91 -6.69 -8.39
N THR A 40 18.27 -5.77 -7.65
CA THR A 40 19.00 -4.71 -6.93
C THR A 40 19.77 -5.19 -5.70
N VAL A 41 19.66 -6.48 -5.36
CA VAL A 41 20.19 -6.97 -4.09
C VAL A 41 20.86 -8.36 -4.20
N GLU A 42 21.43 -8.68 -5.36
CA GLU A 42 22.31 -9.84 -5.44
C GLU A 42 23.54 -9.66 -4.54
N GLY A 43 23.72 -10.55 -3.54
CA GLY A 43 24.92 -10.52 -2.68
C GLY A 43 24.88 -11.25 -1.32
N GLU A 44 23.80 -11.94 -0.94
CA GLU A 44 23.73 -12.59 0.38
C GLU A 44 24.54 -13.91 0.43
N THR A 45 25.68 -13.90 1.14
CA THR A 45 26.60 -15.06 1.28
C THR A 45 26.32 -15.96 2.48
N LYS A 46 25.25 -15.73 3.25
CA LYS A 46 24.87 -16.57 4.41
C LYS A 46 23.38 -16.90 4.40
N PHE A 47 23.04 -18.00 3.74
CA PHE A 47 21.67 -18.51 3.74
C PHE A 47 21.34 -19.17 5.09
N ASP A 48 20.39 -18.61 5.82
CA ASP A 48 19.76 -19.23 6.99
C ASP A 48 18.31 -19.63 6.66
N GLY A 49 18.01 -20.93 6.79
CA GLY A 49 16.69 -21.47 6.47
C GLY A 49 15.60 -21.01 7.44
N ILE A 50 15.95 -20.77 8.70
CA ILE A 50 14.98 -20.33 9.72
C ILE A 50 14.56 -18.89 9.44
N GLY A 51 15.53 -17.98 9.28
CA GLY A 51 15.28 -16.59 8.86
C GLY A 51 14.53 -16.51 7.53
N PHE A 52 14.86 -17.37 6.56
CA PHE A 52 14.13 -17.45 5.29
C PHE A 52 12.64 -17.77 5.49
N SER A 53 12.32 -18.80 6.28
CA SER A 53 10.92 -19.21 6.52
C SER A 53 10.11 -18.17 7.31
N LEU A 54 10.76 -17.49 8.28
CA LEU A 54 10.17 -16.39 9.02
C LEU A 54 9.82 -15.21 8.10
N VAL A 55 10.75 -14.78 7.24
CA VAL A 55 10.51 -13.67 6.31
C VAL A 55 9.45 -14.02 5.26
N LEU A 56 9.44 -15.27 4.78
CA LEU A 56 8.41 -15.74 3.85
C LEU A 56 7.01 -15.64 4.46
N THR A 57 6.86 -16.15 5.69
CA THR A 57 5.59 -16.10 6.42
C THR A 57 5.17 -14.66 6.71
N ALA A 58 6.13 -13.81 7.11
CA ALA A 58 5.87 -12.38 7.33
C ALA A 58 5.39 -11.66 6.06
N SER A 59 5.92 -11.99 4.88
CA SER A 59 5.47 -11.43 3.60
C SER A 59 4.05 -11.87 3.23
N ILE A 60 3.69 -13.13 3.47
CA ILE A 60 2.32 -13.63 3.24
C ILE A 60 1.34 -12.88 4.14
N ILE A 61 1.61 -12.81 5.44
CA ILE A 61 0.75 -12.10 6.42
C ILE A 61 0.66 -10.61 6.09
N SER A 62 1.75 -9.99 5.62
CA SER A 62 1.75 -8.58 5.21
C SER A 62 0.82 -8.33 4.02
N GLY A 63 0.80 -9.25 3.04
CA GLY A 63 -0.14 -9.18 1.92
C GLY A 63 -1.59 -9.33 2.39
N LEU A 64 -1.85 -10.32 3.23
CA LEU A 64 -3.18 -10.56 3.82
C LEU A 64 -3.67 -9.34 4.62
N ARG A 65 -2.82 -8.78 5.48
CA ARG A 65 -3.15 -7.60 6.29
C ARG A 65 -3.67 -6.47 5.42
N TRP A 66 -2.95 -6.13 4.36
CA TRP A 66 -3.38 -5.03 3.50
C TRP A 66 -4.64 -5.36 2.69
N SER A 67 -4.85 -6.60 2.28
CA SER A 67 -6.11 -7.00 1.64
C SER A 67 -7.30 -6.92 2.60
N MET A 68 -7.12 -7.30 3.87
CA MET A 68 -8.13 -7.13 4.92
C MET A 68 -8.39 -5.65 5.23
N THR A 69 -7.35 -4.82 5.30
CA THR A 69 -7.49 -3.37 5.48
C THR A 69 -8.27 -2.76 4.31
N GLN A 70 -8.02 -3.18 3.07
CA GLN A 70 -8.82 -2.75 1.93
C GLN A 70 -10.28 -3.19 2.06
N LEU A 71 -10.54 -4.43 2.47
CA LEU A 71 -11.91 -4.92 2.71
C LEU A 71 -12.64 -4.03 3.71
N LEU A 72 -11.98 -3.73 4.83
CA LEU A 72 -12.51 -2.90 5.92
C LEU A 72 -12.83 -1.47 5.47
N LEU A 73 -11.98 -0.86 4.65
CA LEU A 73 -12.13 0.52 4.18
C LEU A 73 -13.15 0.66 3.03
N GLN A 74 -13.35 -0.37 2.21
CA GLN A 74 -14.17 -0.29 1.00
C GLN A 74 -15.58 -0.86 1.18
N HIS A 75 -15.86 -1.59 2.26
CA HIS A 75 -17.22 -2.01 2.60
C HIS A 75 -17.94 -0.93 3.44
N GLU A 76 -18.71 -0.06 2.78
CA GLU A 76 -19.56 0.98 3.40
C GLU A 76 -20.50 0.43 4.49
N GLN A 77 -20.88 -0.85 4.44
CA GLN A 77 -21.75 -1.48 5.42
C GLN A 77 -21.16 -1.51 6.84
N LEU A 78 -19.85 -1.31 6.99
CA LEU A 78 -19.17 -1.30 8.29
C LEU A 78 -19.14 0.10 8.93
N GLY A 79 -19.52 1.17 8.22
CA GLY A 79 -19.57 2.54 8.74
C GLY A 79 -18.21 3.14 9.11
N ILE A 80 -17.11 2.57 8.60
CA ILE A 80 -15.73 3.02 8.84
C ILE A 80 -15.09 3.50 7.53
N ASP A 81 -15.79 4.38 6.83
CA ASP A 81 -15.33 4.89 5.53
C ASP A 81 -14.19 5.92 5.71
N ASN A 82 -13.93 6.35 6.94
CA ASN A 82 -12.90 7.32 7.26
C ASN A 82 -11.57 6.63 7.63
N PRO A 83 -10.45 6.91 6.92
CA PRO A 83 -9.13 6.37 7.25
C PRO A 83 -8.71 6.68 8.69
N ILE A 84 -9.09 7.86 9.20
CA ILE A 84 -8.79 8.28 10.57
C ILE A 84 -9.57 7.43 11.58
N ALA A 85 -10.83 7.11 11.30
CA ALA A 85 -11.64 6.24 12.16
C ALA A 85 -11.07 4.82 12.18
N THR A 86 -10.67 4.29 11.02
CA THR A 86 -10.00 2.98 10.95
C THR A 86 -8.72 2.97 11.78
N LEU A 87 -7.91 4.03 11.65
CA LEU A 87 -6.68 4.18 12.40
C LEU A 87 -6.93 4.27 13.92
N TYR A 88 -7.99 4.97 14.35
CA TYR A 88 -8.40 5.06 15.75
C TYR A 88 -8.70 3.68 16.35
N TYR A 89 -9.38 2.80 15.61
CA TYR A 89 -9.66 1.43 16.08
C TYR A 89 -8.44 0.50 16.02
N LEU A 90 -7.58 0.65 15.02
CA LEU A 90 -6.39 -0.20 14.86
C LEU A 90 -5.25 0.16 15.82
N SER A 91 -5.05 1.46 16.09
CA SER A 91 -3.93 1.97 16.89
C SER A 91 -3.80 1.33 18.29
N PRO A 92 -4.86 1.21 19.12
CA PRO A 92 -4.73 0.62 20.45
C PRO A 92 -4.35 -0.86 20.38
N VAL A 93 -4.86 -1.61 19.41
CA VAL A 93 -4.52 -3.02 19.22
C VAL A 93 -3.06 -3.16 18.79
N MET A 94 -2.60 -2.33 17.86
CA MET A 94 -1.18 -2.29 17.44
C MET A 94 -0.27 -1.92 18.62
N PHE A 95 -0.67 -0.97 19.45
CA PHE A 95 0.09 -0.58 20.64
C PHE A 95 0.21 -1.71 21.66
N ILE A 96 -0.92 -2.34 22.05
CA ILE A 96 -0.92 -3.42 23.05
C ILE A 96 -0.09 -4.62 22.57
N THR A 97 -0.24 -5.01 21.29
CA THR A 97 0.50 -6.14 20.73
C THR A 97 2.00 -5.85 20.65
N MET A 98 2.39 -4.67 20.18
CA MET A 98 3.81 -4.28 20.10
C MET A 98 4.44 -4.12 21.49
N LEU A 99 3.70 -3.55 22.45
CA LEU A 99 4.14 -3.41 23.84
C LEU A 99 4.37 -4.78 24.48
N THR A 100 3.46 -5.73 24.26
CA THR A 100 3.59 -7.10 24.80
C THR A 100 4.81 -7.81 24.24
N LEU A 101 5.07 -7.67 22.94
CA LEU A 101 6.25 -8.23 22.29
C LEU A 101 7.54 -7.59 22.83
N SER A 102 7.60 -6.26 22.92
CA SER A 102 8.78 -5.56 23.46
C SER A 102 9.07 -5.97 24.90
N LEU A 103 8.05 -6.05 25.78
CA LEU A 103 8.23 -6.52 27.17
C LEU A 103 8.80 -7.94 27.26
N THR A 104 8.40 -8.84 26.34
CA THR A 104 8.78 -10.26 26.38
C THR A 104 10.17 -10.49 25.79
N PHE A 105 10.53 -9.79 24.72
CA PHE A 105 11.77 -10.05 23.97
C PHE A 105 12.93 -9.12 24.34
N GLU A 106 12.66 -7.88 24.75
CA GLU A 106 13.70 -6.85 24.92
C GLU A 106 14.06 -6.59 26.39
N SER A 107 13.32 -7.18 27.35
CA SER A 107 13.58 -7.02 28.80
C SER A 107 13.85 -5.56 29.19
N PRO A 108 12.90 -4.65 28.94
CA PRO A 108 13.17 -3.21 28.91
C PRO A 108 13.71 -2.66 30.23
N PHE A 109 13.31 -3.23 31.36
CA PHE A 109 13.76 -2.79 32.69
C PHE A 109 15.28 -2.91 32.88
N GLU A 110 15.92 -3.93 32.31
CA GLU A 110 17.39 -4.07 32.38
C GLU A 110 18.09 -3.09 31.45
N GLN A 111 17.53 -2.85 30.26
CA GLN A 111 18.07 -1.88 29.31
C GLN A 111 17.97 -0.45 29.81
N PHE A 112 16.84 -0.04 30.42
CA PHE A 112 16.68 1.30 30.98
C PHE A 112 17.68 1.60 32.09
N GLN A 113 18.04 0.60 32.91
CA GLN A 113 19.01 0.75 33.99
C GLN A 113 20.47 0.86 33.51
N HIS A 114 20.80 0.38 32.31
CA HIS A 114 22.16 0.41 31.77
C HIS A 114 22.34 1.42 30.62
N SER A 115 21.27 2.09 30.19
CA SER A 115 21.33 3.02 29.07
C SER A 115 21.70 4.44 29.50
N LYS A 116 22.72 4.99 28.84
CA LYS A 116 23.13 6.40 29.00
C LYS A 116 22.11 7.42 28.47
N HIS A 117 21.05 6.94 27.80
CA HIS A 117 20.06 7.78 27.12
C HIS A 117 19.02 8.38 28.08
N PHE A 118 18.88 7.82 29.29
CA PHE A 118 17.91 8.27 30.29
C PHE A 118 18.54 8.75 31.61
N ASP A 119 19.87 8.95 31.63
CA ASP A 119 20.61 9.33 32.85
C ASP A 119 20.44 10.80 33.26
N THR A 120 20.24 11.70 32.30
CA THR A 120 20.15 13.16 32.54
C THR A 120 18.90 13.73 31.87
N LEU A 121 18.24 14.70 32.51
CA LEU A 121 17.03 15.37 31.97
C LEU A 121 17.18 15.83 30.52
N SER A 122 18.35 16.34 30.15
CA SER A 122 18.65 16.75 28.76
C SER A 122 18.59 15.58 27.77
N HIS A 123 19.18 14.43 28.11
CA HIS A 123 19.16 13.23 27.27
C HIS A 123 17.77 12.57 27.21
N VAL A 124 17.01 12.65 28.30
CA VAL A 124 15.60 12.20 28.33
C VAL A 124 14.76 13.03 27.37
N ILE A 125 14.89 14.36 27.40
CA ILE A 125 14.14 15.27 26.52
C ILE A 125 14.54 15.07 25.07
N GLU A 126 15.83 14.92 24.77
CA GLU A 126 16.33 14.64 23.42
C GLU A 126 15.77 13.31 22.88
N SER A 127 15.87 12.24 23.67
CA SER A 127 15.36 10.92 23.30
C SER A 127 13.85 10.93 23.09
N LEU A 128 13.10 11.57 24.00
CA LEU A 128 11.65 11.72 23.89
C LEU A 128 11.26 12.58 22.68
N GLY A 129 12.03 13.62 22.38
CA GLY A 129 11.85 14.46 21.20
C GLY A 129 12.02 13.66 19.91
N LEU A 130 13.12 12.91 19.78
CA LEU A 130 13.38 12.05 18.63
C LEU A 130 12.30 10.96 18.46
N MET A 131 11.88 10.31 19.56
CA MET A 131 10.81 9.32 19.54
C MET A 131 9.47 9.93 19.13
N SER A 132 9.13 11.12 19.64
CA SER A 132 7.88 11.81 19.31
C SER A 132 7.83 12.23 17.84
N ILE A 133 8.93 12.79 17.31
CA ILE A 133 9.03 13.16 15.89
C ILE A 133 8.93 11.93 14.99
N GLY A 134 9.65 10.85 15.32
CA GLY A 134 9.56 9.58 14.58
C GLY A 134 8.16 8.98 14.63
N GLY A 135 7.51 9.01 15.79
CA GLY A 135 6.13 8.56 15.97
C GLY A 135 5.13 9.37 15.15
N LEU A 136 5.27 10.70 15.11
CA LEU A 136 4.42 11.57 14.29
C LEU A 136 4.59 11.28 12.79
N LEU A 137 5.83 11.08 12.32
CA LEU A 137 6.10 10.72 10.93
C LEU A 137 5.52 9.34 10.57
N ALA A 138 5.64 8.36 11.47
CA ALA A 138 5.06 7.03 11.28
C ALA A 138 3.53 7.08 11.25
N PHE A 139 2.91 7.89 12.10
CA PHE A 139 1.48 8.14 12.08
C PHE A 139 1.02 8.78 10.76
N ALA A 140 1.72 9.83 10.31
CA ALA A 140 1.42 10.50 9.04
C ALA A 140 1.56 9.55 7.84
N MET A 141 2.61 8.71 7.83
CA MET A 141 2.80 7.68 6.81
C MET A 141 1.67 6.66 6.82
N THR A 142 1.28 6.13 7.99
CA THR A 142 0.20 5.15 8.10
C THR A 142 -1.14 5.74 7.64
N LEU A 143 -1.42 7.00 8.00
CA LEU A 143 -2.62 7.70 7.56
C LEU A 143 -2.64 7.90 6.04
N ALA A 144 -1.50 8.23 5.43
CA ALA A 144 -1.36 8.35 3.98
C ALA A 144 -1.61 7.01 3.27
N GLU A 145 -1.09 5.91 3.81
CA GLU A 145 -1.29 4.56 3.28
C GLU A 145 -2.78 4.15 3.33
N LEU A 146 -3.45 4.36 4.47
CA LEU A 146 -4.89 4.09 4.59
C LEU A 146 -5.72 4.97 3.66
N SER A 147 -5.36 6.26 3.53
CA SER A 147 -6.04 7.18 2.62
C SER A 147 -5.85 6.78 1.16
N LEU A 148 -4.68 6.25 0.79
CA LEU A 148 -4.42 5.75 -0.55
C LEU A 148 -5.25 4.50 -0.86
N ILE A 149 -5.34 3.55 0.09
CA ILE A 149 -6.16 2.33 -0.07
C ILE A 149 -7.63 2.69 -0.23
N LYS A 150 -8.14 3.62 0.58
CA LYS A 150 -9.52 4.11 0.48
C LYS A 150 -9.85 4.55 -0.95
N ASN A 151 -8.98 5.36 -1.55
CA ASN A 151 -9.22 5.95 -2.86
C ASN A 151 -8.83 5.03 -4.03
N THR A 152 -8.08 3.94 -3.76
CA THR A 152 -7.53 3.07 -4.80
C THR A 152 -7.73 1.59 -4.47
N ASN A 153 -6.66 0.81 -4.36
CA ASN A 153 -6.65 -0.59 -3.94
C ASN A 153 -5.26 -0.96 -3.42
N THR A 154 -5.17 -2.11 -2.75
CA THR A 154 -3.93 -2.59 -2.14
C THR A 154 -2.83 -2.90 -3.16
N VAL A 155 -3.18 -3.24 -4.40
CA VAL A 155 -2.19 -3.40 -5.48
C VAL A 155 -1.52 -2.06 -5.81
N THR A 156 -2.31 -0.97 -5.91
CA THR A 156 -1.79 0.39 -6.14
C THR A 156 -0.93 0.86 -4.97
N LEU A 157 -1.33 0.57 -3.74
CA LEU A 157 -0.50 0.81 -2.54
C LEU A 157 0.86 0.10 -2.64
N SER A 158 0.88 -1.16 -3.08
CA SER A 158 2.13 -1.91 -3.22
C SER A 158 3.05 -1.31 -4.28
N VAL A 159 2.50 -0.86 -5.41
CA VAL A 159 3.28 -0.16 -6.44
C VAL A 159 3.81 1.20 -5.94
N ALA A 160 3.00 1.93 -5.17
CA ALA A 160 3.45 3.17 -4.51
C ALA A 160 4.57 2.90 -3.50
N GLY A 161 4.52 1.77 -2.78
CA GLY A 161 5.58 1.29 -1.90
C GLY A 161 6.89 1.04 -2.64
N ILE A 162 6.85 0.31 -3.76
CA ILE A 162 8.05 0.07 -4.60
C ILE A 162 8.60 1.39 -5.14
N SER A 163 7.73 2.30 -5.56
CA SER A 163 8.12 3.64 -6.04
C SER A 163 8.84 4.43 -4.94
N LYS A 164 8.32 4.42 -3.71
CA LYS A 164 8.95 5.05 -2.54
C LYS A 164 10.33 4.45 -2.26
N GLU A 165 10.46 3.12 -2.31
CA GLU A 165 11.75 2.45 -2.10
C GLU A 165 12.80 2.88 -3.13
N ILE A 166 12.44 2.99 -4.40
CA ILE A 166 13.34 3.46 -5.47
C ILE A 166 13.82 4.89 -5.22
N VAL A 167 12.92 5.78 -4.77
CA VAL A 167 13.28 7.16 -4.40
C VAL A 167 14.28 7.17 -3.25
N ILE A 168 14.07 6.34 -2.22
CA ILE A 168 14.98 6.23 -1.09
C ILE A 168 16.36 5.71 -1.53
N ILE A 169 16.41 4.67 -2.37
CA ILE A 169 17.68 4.13 -2.89
C ILE A 169 18.42 5.20 -3.69
N THR A 170 17.73 5.89 -4.60
CA THR A 170 18.32 6.94 -5.43
C THR A 170 18.87 8.09 -4.58
N LEU A 171 18.09 8.56 -3.61
CA LEU A 171 18.50 9.63 -2.71
C LEU A 171 19.70 9.22 -1.85
N SER A 172 19.71 7.97 -1.37
CA SER A 172 20.84 7.43 -0.58
C SER A 172 22.13 7.45 -1.39
N VAL A 173 22.08 7.05 -2.67
CA VAL A 173 23.26 7.09 -3.56
C VAL A 173 23.74 8.51 -3.80
N ILE A 174 22.84 9.47 -4.01
CA ILE A 174 23.20 10.87 -4.25
C ILE A 174 23.85 11.51 -3.00
N ILE A 175 23.29 11.24 -1.82
CA ILE A 175 23.75 11.85 -0.56
C ILE A 175 25.03 11.18 -0.06
N TYR A 176 25.07 9.85 -0.01
CA TYR A 176 26.19 9.10 0.57
C TYR A 176 27.30 8.79 -0.44
N GLY A 177 27.04 8.98 -1.74
CA GLY A 177 28.03 8.73 -2.80
C GLY A 177 28.35 7.25 -3.01
N ASP A 178 27.45 6.35 -2.62
CA ASP A 178 27.66 4.90 -2.71
C ASP A 178 27.81 4.44 -4.16
N VAL A 179 28.83 3.61 -4.41
CA VAL A 179 29.08 3.01 -5.72
C VAL A 179 28.07 1.90 -6.01
N LEU A 180 27.09 2.20 -6.86
CA LEU A 180 26.15 1.20 -7.36
C LEU A 180 26.84 0.18 -8.27
N THR A 181 26.66 -1.10 -7.96
CA THR A 181 27.04 -2.18 -8.87
C THR A 181 26.17 -2.13 -10.13
N HIS A 182 26.73 -2.50 -11.29
CA HIS A 182 26.00 -2.55 -12.57
C HIS A 182 24.66 -3.31 -12.49
N LYS A 183 24.61 -4.37 -11.68
CA LYS A 183 23.39 -5.16 -11.45
C LYS A 183 22.32 -4.37 -10.69
N ASN A 184 22.71 -3.57 -9.71
CA ASN A 184 21.79 -2.72 -8.95
C ASN A 184 21.21 -1.61 -9.82
N LEU A 185 22.03 -1.05 -10.70
CA LEU A 185 21.56 -0.06 -11.66
C LEU A 185 20.56 -0.66 -12.65
N LEU A 186 20.82 -1.88 -13.14
CA LEU A 186 19.92 -2.59 -14.03
C LEU A 186 18.59 -2.95 -13.34
N GLY A 187 18.64 -3.43 -12.09
CA GLY A 187 17.44 -3.72 -11.29
C GLY A 187 16.57 -2.47 -11.10
N LEU A 188 17.18 -1.33 -10.78
CA LEU A 188 16.48 -0.04 -10.64
C LEU A 188 15.77 0.35 -11.95
N PHE A 189 16.45 0.22 -13.08
CA PHE A 189 15.88 0.53 -14.40
C PHE A 189 14.69 -0.36 -14.74
N VAL A 190 14.80 -1.67 -14.49
CA VAL A 190 13.70 -2.64 -14.69
C VAL A 190 12.50 -2.31 -13.79
N SER A 191 12.72 -1.97 -12.52
CA SER A 191 11.63 -1.59 -11.61
C SER A 191 10.93 -0.31 -12.07
N ILE A 192 11.67 0.69 -12.55
CA ILE A 192 11.09 1.94 -13.10
C ILE A 192 10.21 1.64 -14.32
N ILE A 193 10.67 0.80 -15.25
CA ILE A 193 9.86 0.37 -16.40
C ILE A 193 8.58 -0.32 -15.93
N GLY A 194 8.66 -1.21 -14.94
CA GLY A 194 7.50 -1.89 -14.39
C GLY A 194 6.46 -0.92 -13.79
N ILE A 195 6.91 0.11 -13.06
CA ILE A 195 6.03 1.15 -12.49
C ILE A 195 5.36 1.97 -13.60
N ILE A 196 6.12 2.39 -14.61
CA ILE A 196 5.59 3.14 -15.75
C ILE A 196 4.52 2.30 -16.46
N ALA A 197 4.81 1.02 -16.74
CA ALA A 197 3.86 0.11 -17.36
C ALA A 197 2.58 -0.08 -16.52
N TYR A 198 2.71 -0.17 -15.19
CA TYR A 198 1.55 -0.24 -14.28
C TYR A 198 0.70 1.02 -14.33
N ASN A 199 1.34 2.20 -14.34
CA ASN A 199 0.63 3.48 -14.40
C ASN A 199 -0.15 3.60 -15.71
N TYR A 200 0.48 3.29 -16.85
CA TYR A 200 -0.21 3.24 -18.15
C TYR A 200 -1.39 2.25 -18.13
N TYR A 201 -1.19 1.03 -17.62
CA TYR A 201 -2.26 0.04 -17.50
C TYR A 201 -3.44 0.55 -16.66
N LYS A 202 -3.16 1.20 -15.53
CA LYS A 202 -4.20 1.77 -14.65
C LYS A 202 -4.96 2.90 -15.33
N LEU A 203 -4.26 3.78 -16.05
CA LEU A 203 -4.86 4.88 -16.82
C LEU A 203 -5.79 4.34 -17.91
N SER A 204 -5.34 3.36 -18.70
CA SER A 204 -6.18 2.73 -19.74
C SER A 204 -7.42 2.07 -19.14
N LYS A 205 -7.30 1.36 -18.02
CA LYS A 205 -8.44 0.74 -17.32
C LYS A 205 -9.45 1.78 -16.81
N ASN A 206 -8.98 2.92 -16.30
CA ASN A 206 -9.85 4.01 -15.87
C ASN A 206 -10.57 4.69 -17.05
N GLN A 207 -9.89 4.86 -18.19
CA GLN A 207 -10.50 5.40 -19.41
C GLN A 207 -11.58 4.46 -19.97
N GLU A 208 -11.31 3.15 -20.01
CA GLU A 208 -12.28 2.13 -20.41
C GLU A 208 -13.56 2.22 -19.57
N ASN A 209 -13.41 2.26 -18.23
CA ASN A 209 -14.54 2.38 -17.30
C ASN A 209 -15.32 3.70 -17.46
N ASN A 210 -14.63 4.83 -17.64
CA ASN A 210 -15.28 6.13 -17.87
C ASN A 210 -16.02 6.17 -19.21
N GLN A 211 -15.49 5.54 -20.27
CA GLN A 211 -16.17 5.48 -21.58
C GLN A 211 -17.50 4.72 -21.50
N TYR A 212 -17.59 3.63 -20.73
CA TYR A 212 -18.86 2.91 -20.54
C TYR A 212 -19.88 3.71 -19.70
N GLN A 213 -19.45 4.57 -18.78
CA GLN A 213 -20.35 5.47 -18.04
C GLN A 213 -20.84 6.66 -18.89
N MET A 214 -20.14 7.01 -19.97
CA MET A 214 -20.48 8.14 -20.85
C MET A 214 -21.42 7.78 -22.01
N ILE A 215 -21.88 6.53 -22.15
CA ILE A 215 -22.94 6.18 -23.13
C ILE A 215 -24.27 6.63 -22.51
N PRO A 216 -24.90 7.73 -22.96
CA PRO A 216 -26.24 8.03 -22.53
C PRO A 216 -27.15 6.96 -23.13
N LEU A 217 -28.01 6.34 -22.31
CA LEU A 217 -29.20 5.66 -22.83
C LEU A 217 -30.08 6.70 -23.53
N HIS A 218 -29.77 6.97 -24.80
CA HIS A 218 -30.65 7.73 -25.67
C HIS A 218 -30.90 6.92 -26.93
N SER A 219 -31.91 6.07 -26.87
CA SER A 219 -32.69 5.66 -28.03
C SER A 219 -34.10 6.24 -27.86
N ASN A 220 -34.34 7.37 -28.52
CA ASN A 220 -35.67 7.90 -28.81
C ASN A 220 -36.48 6.86 -29.62
N THR A 221 -37.77 6.74 -29.30
CA THR A 221 -38.78 6.37 -30.29
C THR A 221 -39.81 7.50 -30.39
N HIS A 222 -39.98 7.94 -31.63
CA HIS A 222 -40.64 9.13 -32.12
C HIS A 222 -42.19 9.09 -32.11
N SER A 223 -42.75 10.29 -32.32
CA SER A 223 -43.95 10.66 -33.13
C SER A 223 -45.38 10.65 -32.53
N THR A 224 -45.81 11.87 -32.20
CA THR A 224 -47.14 12.55 -32.24
C THR A 224 -48.11 12.12 -33.37
N PRO A 225 -49.47 12.31 -33.29
CA PRO A 225 -50.08 13.66 -33.30
C PRO A 225 -51.42 13.93 -32.57
N SER A 226 -51.60 15.23 -32.30
CA SER A 226 -52.79 16.07 -32.05
C SER A 226 -54.20 15.47 -32.07
N VAL A 227 -54.99 15.77 -31.03
CA VAL A 227 -56.44 16.08 -31.13
C VAL A 227 -56.76 17.30 -30.26
N MET A 228 -57.10 18.42 -30.92
CA MET A 228 -57.93 19.49 -30.33
C MET A 228 -59.40 19.07 -30.42
N THR A 229 -60.16 19.13 -29.33
CA THR A 229 -61.60 19.49 -29.23
C THR A 229 -61.85 19.63 -27.72
N GLY A 230 -62.25 20.75 -27.09
CA GLY A 230 -63.29 21.70 -27.44
C GLY A 230 -64.61 21.29 -26.76
N ARG A 231 -65.11 22.13 -25.83
CA ARG A 231 -66.51 22.31 -25.35
C ARG A 231 -67.04 21.65 -24.05
N ASN A 232 -67.59 22.56 -23.22
CA ASN A 232 -68.85 22.56 -22.44
C ASN A 232 -68.86 21.77 -21.11
N LEU A 233 -69.08 22.43 -19.95
CA LEU A 233 -70.34 22.97 -19.38
C LEU A 233 -71.35 21.89 -18.99
N GLU A 234 -71.82 21.98 -17.72
CA GLU A 234 -72.99 21.30 -17.10
C GLU A 234 -72.76 19.80 -16.82
N ASP A 235 -72.97 19.21 -15.62
CA ASP A 235 -73.80 19.51 -14.43
C ASP A 235 -73.08 19.11 -13.12
#